data_AF-A0A4Q3WBW0-F1
#
_entry.id   AF-A0A4Q3WBW0-F1
#
_cell.length_a   1.000
_cell.length_b   1.000
_cell.length_c   1.000
_cell.angle_alpha   90.00
_cell.angle_beta   90.00
_cell.angle_gamma   90.00
#
_symmetry.space_group_name_H-M   'P 1'
#
loop_
_entity.id
_entity.type
_entity.pdbx_description
1 polymer ?
#
loop_
_entity_poly.entity_id
_entity_poly.type
_entity_poly.pdbx_seq_one_letter_code
_entity_poly.pdbx_strand_id
1 'polypeptide(L)'
;MVHQGELLIGGHFIGGACDQATGKQVVKSPWNGSVVGVAAEGGFSELKGCVDAASDAFETWRFSPRHERQKLLRRFAAQVRERREDLALL
;
A
#
# COMPACT_ATOMS: atom_id res chain seq x y z
N MET A 1 -3.19 1.61 14.71
CA MET A 1 -2.99 0.20 14.31
C MET A 1 -2.22 0.25 13.01
N VAL A 2 -0.90 0.21 13.10
CA VAL A 2 -0.02 0.37 11.93
C VAL A 2 0.05 -1.01 11.28
N HIS A 3 -0.53 -1.17 10.10
CA HIS A 3 -0.45 -2.38 9.28
C HIS A 3 1.00 -2.53 8.80
N GLN A 4 1.89 -3.00 9.67
CA GLN A 4 3.31 -3.12 9.36
C GLN A 4 3.55 -4.44 8.63
N GLY A 5 3.41 -4.36 7.31
CA GLY A 5 3.93 -5.35 6.39
C GLY A 5 2.92 -6.04 5.50
N GLU A 6 1.71 -5.51 5.31
CA GLU A 6 0.70 -6.10 4.43
C GLU A 6 0.69 -5.41 3.06
N LEU A 7 0.35 -6.15 2.01
CA LEU A 7 0.04 -5.61 0.69
C LEU A 7 -1.43 -5.21 0.63
N LEU A 8 -1.73 -4.03 0.09
CA LEU A 8 -3.11 -3.60 -0.17
C LEU A 8 -3.45 -3.87 -1.65
N ILE A 9 -4.33 -4.83 -1.90
CA ILE A 9 -4.73 -5.26 -3.25
C ILE A 9 -6.24 -5.18 -3.35
N GLY A 10 -6.77 -4.35 -4.26
CA GLY A 10 -8.22 -4.24 -4.48
C GLY A 10 -9.04 -3.83 -3.25
N GLY A 11 -8.45 -3.18 -2.25
CA GLY A 11 -9.12 -2.81 -1.00
C GLY A 11 -8.99 -3.86 0.13
N HIS A 12 -8.24 -4.93 -0.09
CA HIS A 12 -7.98 -5.99 0.89
C HIS A 12 -6.51 -6.03 1.31
N PHE A 13 -6.25 -6.28 2.58
CA PHE A 13 -4.89 -6.49 3.10
C PHE A 13 -4.51 -7.97 3.00
N ILE A 14 -3.40 -8.25 2.32
CA ILE A 14 -2.81 -9.57 2.09
C ILE A 14 -1.41 -9.62 2.73
N GLY A 15 -0.95 -10.79 3.17
CA GLY A 15 0.36 -10.93 3.82
C GLY A 15 0.37 -10.59 5.31
N GLY A 16 -0.79 -10.57 5.97
CA GLY A 16 -0.92 -10.36 7.40
C GLY A 16 -0.23 -11.41 8.27
N ALA A 17 -0.18 -11.22 9.58
CA ALA A 17 0.59 -12.08 10.49
C ALA A 17 0.27 -13.59 10.35
N CYS A 18 -1.00 -13.93 10.12
CA CYS A 18 -1.48 -15.31 9.95
C CYS A 18 -1.41 -15.82 8.50
N ASP A 19 -1.10 -14.97 7.53
CA ASP A 19 -0.93 -15.38 6.13
C ASP A 19 0.46 -16.00 5.94
N GLN A 20 0.45 -17.27 5.53
CA GLN A 20 1.66 -18.06 5.22
C GLN A 20 1.83 -18.25 3.70
N ALA A 21 0.86 -17.84 2.89
CA ALA A 21 0.94 -17.94 1.44
C ALA A 21 1.83 -16.84 0.85
N THR A 22 1.82 -15.65 1.46
CA THR A 22 2.67 -14.53 1.05
C THR A 22 4.00 -14.55 1.80
N GLY A 23 5.10 -14.46 1.06
CA GLY A 23 6.45 -14.32 1.63
C GLY A 23 6.58 -13.05 2.48
N LYS A 24 7.57 -12.99 3.36
CA LYS A 24 7.82 -11.85 4.24
C LYS A 24 9.31 -11.56 4.33
N GLN A 25 9.68 -10.31 4.08
CA GLN A 25 11.05 -9.83 4.17
C GLN A 25 11.24 -8.93 5.38
N VAL A 26 12.32 -9.15 6.12
CA VAL A 26 12.75 -8.27 7.22
C VAL A 26 13.42 -7.03 6.64
N VAL A 27 12.90 -5.86 6.98
CA VAL A 27 13.46 -4.57 6.60
C VAL A 27 14.44 -4.12 7.68
N LYS A 28 15.66 -3.75 7.26
CA LYS A 28 16.73 -3.29 8.15
C LYS A 28 17.13 -1.86 7.85
N SER A 29 17.51 -1.13 8.89
CA SER A 29 18.02 0.23 8.80
C SER A 29 19.39 0.25 8.11
N PRO A 30 19.61 1.11 7.10
CA PRO A 30 20.91 1.24 6.47
C PRO A 30 21.95 1.93 7.37
N TRP A 31 21.52 2.64 8.42
CA TRP A 31 22.41 3.39 9.31
C TRP A 31 23.19 2.49 10.28
N ASN A 32 22.53 1.48 10.86
CA ASN A 32 23.09 0.64 11.93
C ASN A 32 22.73 -0.84 11.80
N GLY A 33 21.99 -1.25 10.76
CA GLY A 33 21.57 -2.62 10.54
C GLY A 33 20.43 -3.12 11.44
N SER A 34 19.84 -2.27 12.30
CA SER A 34 18.75 -2.68 13.18
C SER A 34 17.49 -3.03 12.37
N VAL A 35 16.68 -3.97 12.86
CA VAL A 35 15.39 -4.29 12.23
C VAL A 35 14.41 -3.13 12.42
N VAL A 36 13.82 -2.68 11.32
CA VAL A 36 12.81 -1.59 11.29
C VAL A 36 11.39 -2.16 11.20
N GLY A 37 11.24 -3.31 10.53
CA GLY A 37 9.95 -3.97 10.41
C GLY A 37 10.00 -5.19 9.50
N VAL A 38 8.82 -5.65 9.11
CA VAL A 38 8.62 -6.74 8.15
C VAL A 38 7.70 -6.24 7.05
N ALA A 39 7.94 -6.66 5.82
CA ALA A 39 7.10 -6.36 4.67
C ALA A 39 6.71 -7.66 3.94
N ALA A 40 5.45 -7.76 3.53
CA ALA A 40 4.98 -8.82 2.65
C ALA A 40 5.69 -8.72 1.30
N GLU A 41 6.21 -9.85 0.87
CA GLU A 41 6.94 -10.04 -0.37
C GLU A 41 5.96 -10.60 -1.39
N GLY A 42 5.44 -9.71 -2.26
CA GLY A 42 4.47 -10.09 -3.28
C GLY A 42 5.09 -10.96 -4.36
N GLY A 43 4.48 -12.12 -4.60
CA GLY A 43 4.82 -13.02 -5.69
C GLY A 43 3.93 -12.82 -6.91
N PHE A 44 3.94 -13.81 -7.81
CA PHE A 44 3.18 -13.75 -9.05
C PHE A 44 1.66 -13.73 -8.81
N SER A 45 1.17 -14.41 -7.77
CA SER A 45 -0.24 -14.41 -7.38
C SER A 45 -0.72 -13.01 -6.97
N GLU A 46 0.05 -12.33 -6.12
CA GLU A 46 -0.29 -10.98 -5.65
C GLU A 46 -0.20 -9.98 -6.80
N LEU A 47 0.82 -10.11 -7.66
CA LEU A 47 0.93 -9.30 -8.88
C LEU A 47 -0.30 -9.46 -9.78
N LYS A 48 -0.75 -10.70 -10.01
CA LYS A 48 -1.96 -10.96 -10.79
C LYS A 48 -3.18 -10.30 -10.15
N GLY A 49 -3.35 -10.42 -8.83
CA GLY A 49 -4.44 -9.74 -8.10
C GLY A 49 -4.39 -8.22 -8.24
N CYS A 50 -3.19 -7.61 -8.24
CA CYS A 50 -3.02 -6.18 -8.49
C CYS A 50 -3.46 -5.77 -9.90
N VAL A 51 -3.07 -6.55 -10.92
CA VAL A 51 -3.42 -6.27 -12.32
C VAL A 51 -4.93 -6.40 -12.53
N ASP A 52 -5.53 -7.49 -12.03
CA ASP A 52 -6.96 -7.74 -12.14
C ASP A 52 -7.74 -6.59 -11.46
N ALA A 53 -7.40 -6.23 -10.21
CA ALA A 53 -8.06 -5.14 -9.49
C ALA A 53 -7.88 -3.77 -10.18
N ALA A 54 -6.72 -3.50 -10.76
CA ALA A 54 -6.49 -2.27 -11.51
C ALA A 54 -7.30 -2.22 -12.81
N SER A 55 -7.42 -3.36 -13.51
CA SER A 55 -8.23 -3.49 -14.71
C SER A 55 -9.71 -3.24 -14.41
N ASP A 56 -10.24 -3.89 -13.38
CA ASP A 56 -11.65 -3.75 -12.96
C ASP A 56 -11.97 -2.30 -12.55
N ALA A 57 -11.09 -1.66 -11.79
CA ALA A 57 -11.26 -0.26 -11.42
C ALA A 57 -11.24 0.66 -12.66
N PHE A 58 -10.41 0.35 -13.66
CA PHE A 58 -10.27 1.17 -14.86
C PHE A 58 -11.54 1.19 -15.72
N GLU A 59 -12.33 0.11 -15.74
CA GLU A 59 -13.57 0.02 -16.52
C GLU A 59 -14.52 1.18 -16.22
N THR A 60 -14.62 1.57 -14.94
CA THR A 60 -15.51 2.64 -14.49
C THR A 60 -14.76 3.95 -14.23
N TRP A 61 -13.60 3.90 -13.58
CA TRP A 61 -12.88 5.10 -13.15
C TRP A 61 -12.36 5.95 -14.31
N ARG A 62 -12.15 5.36 -15.49
CA ARG A 62 -11.74 6.11 -16.70
C ARG A 62 -12.73 7.19 -17.12
N PHE A 63 -14.00 7.07 -16.72
CA PHE A 63 -15.05 8.05 -17.02
C PHE A 63 -15.21 9.11 -15.92
N SER A 64 -14.44 9.02 -14.84
CA SER A 64 -14.53 9.97 -13.72
C SER A 64 -14.26 11.42 -14.17
N PRO A 65 -15.14 12.38 -13.80
CA PRO A 65 -14.94 13.78 -14.10
C PRO A 65 -13.62 14.32 -13.54
N ARG A 66 -13.02 15.28 -14.25
CA ARG A 66 -11.77 15.96 -13.82
C ARG A 66 -11.86 16.49 -12.38
N HIS A 67 -12.99 17.08 -12.01
CA HIS A 67 -13.15 17.72 -10.71
C HIS A 67 -13.19 16.71 -9.55
N GLU A 68 -13.76 15.53 -9.76
CA GLU A 68 -13.76 14.44 -8.76
C GLU A 68 -12.35 13.89 -8.53
N ARG A 69 -11.61 13.64 -9.62
CA ARG A 69 -10.20 13.23 -9.55
C ARG A 69 -9.35 14.27 -8.80
N GLN A 70 -9.56 15.55 -9.11
CA GLN A 70 -8.88 16.66 -8.42
C GLN A 70 -9.24 16.71 -6.93
N LYS A 71 -10.51 16.52 -6.57
CA LYS A 71 -10.97 16.49 -5.17
C LYS A 71 -10.29 15.36 -4.40
N LEU A 72 -10.22 14.16 -4.99
CA LEU A 72 -9.55 13.00 -4.38
C LEU A 72 -8.07 13.27 -4.13
N LEU A 73 -7.32 13.76 -5.14
CA LEU A 73 -5.90 14.08 -5.01
C LEU A 73 -5.64 15.15 -3.94
N ARG A 74 -6.48 16.19 -3.87
CA ARG A 74 -6.37 17.24 -2.85
C ARG A 74 -6.59 16.69 -1.44
N ARG A 75 -7.57 15.79 -1.28
CA ARG A 75 -7.84 15.12 0.00
C ARG A 75 -6.65 14.25 0.42
N PHE A 76 -6.12 13.44 -0.49
CA PHE A 76 -4.93 12.62 -0.24
C PHE A 76 -3.73 13.49 0.19
N ALA A 77 -3.44 14.55 -0.55
CA ALA A 77 -2.35 15.47 -0.22
C ALA A 77 -2.55 16.21 1.11
N ALA A 78 -3.80 16.49 1.52
CA ALA A 78 -4.09 17.05 2.84
C ALA A 78 -3.75 16.05 3.94
N GLN A 79 -4.15 14.79 3.78
CA GLN A 79 -3.87 13.73 4.77
C GLN A 79 -2.38 13.40 4.90
N VAL A 80 -1.63 13.45 3.80
CA VAL A 80 -0.16 13.29 3.85
C VAL A 80 0.49 14.44 4.63
N ARG A 81 0.05 15.69 4.39
CA ARG A 81 0.58 16.86 5.11
C ARG A 81 0.23 16.86 6.60
N GLU A 82 -0.98 16.42 6.94
CA GLU A 82 -1.41 16.27 8.34
C GLU A 82 -0.53 15.27 9.10
N ARG A 83 -0.05 14.22 8.43
CA ARG A 83 0.79 13.16 9.02
C ARG A 83 2.27 13.30 8.69
N ARG A 84 2.72 14.50 8.33
CA ARG A 84 4.09 14.73 7.84
C ARG A 84 5.15 14.24 8.82
N GLU A 85 5.03 14.64 10.10
CA GLU A 85 6.04 14.30 11.10
C GLU A 85 6.09 12.78 11.35
N ASP A 86 4.93 12.13 11.44
CA ASP A 86 4.85 10.67 11.57
C ASP A 86 5.47 9.95 10.37
N LEU A 87 5.22 10.44 9.14
CA LEU A 87 5.77 9.86 7.91
C LEU A 87 7.26 10.12 7.73
N ALA A 88 7.80 11.20 8.33
CA ALA A 88 9.22 11.52 8.27
C ALA A 88 10.07 10.73 9.26
N LEU A 89 9.44 10.11 10.27
CA LEU A 89 10.09 9.28 11.29
C LEU A 89 10.20 7.79 10.89
N LEU A 90 9.53 7.36 9.82
CA LEU A 90 9.54 6.00 9.28
C LEU A 90 10.73 5.75 8.34
#